data_AF-A0AA42YEV2-F1
#
_entry.id   AF-A0AA42YEV2-F1
#
_cell.length_a   1.000
_cell.length_b   1.000
_cell.length_c   1.000
_cell.angle_alpha   90.00
_cell.angle_beta   90.00
_cell.angle_gamma   90.00
#
_symmetry.space_group_name_H-M   'P 1'
#
loop_
_entity.id
_entity.type
_entity.pdbx_description
1 polymer ?
#
loop_
_entity_poly.entity_id
_entity_poly.type
_entity_poly.pdbx_seq_one_letter_code
_entity_poly.pdbx_strand_id
1 'polypeptide(L)'
;YGTDGSLNGSGFRFDEVTVTDVSFPGDDGQSDTCTPECAIDEECDDGFFCNGAETCNAGTCQAGSDPCPGQGCDEGGDVCVPLACDNDGTCDAGEDCLTCPGDCISGSTAGAACGNGLCEAGDGEDCVSCPADCNGRQGGKPSNRFCCGDGDGQNPVTCADSRCTSGGFTCTTDPQPPVNYCCGDATCEGAEDSFNCEIDCGPPPCGDAFCDPATEDQCSCAVDCGAPAANEVGLCTDGVDNDCDLAVDCADTADCGLDPACVCLPKNASCSANAECCSGVCKSNGRCR
;
A
#
# COMPACT_ATOMS: atom_id res chain seq x y z
N TYR A 1 20.91 12.94 67.79
CA TYR A 1 20.37 13.21 69.13
C TYR A 1 20.81 12.11 70.07
N GLY A 2 21.89 12.32 70.81
CA GLY A 2 22.35 11.45 71.89
C GLY A 2 22.57 12.33 73.12
N THR A 3 21.96 11.98 74.25
CA THR A 3 22.07 12.71 75.51
C THR A 3 22.99 11.93 76.44
N ASP A 4 24.20 12.45 76.65
CA ASP A 4 24.99 12.11 77.83
C ASP A 4 24.37 12.82 79.04
N GLY A 5 24.01 12.04 80.07
CA GLY A 5 23.29 12.47 81.27
C GLY A 5 24.17 13.07 82.36
N SER A 6 25.43 13.44 82.08
CA SER A 6 26.37 13.88 83.12
C SER A 6 26.61 15.40 83.24
N LEU A 7 25.93 16.26 82.48
CA LEU A 7 26.11 17.72 82.60
C LEU A 7 24.76 18.45 82.66
N ASN A 8 24.53 19.16 83.77
CA ASN A 8 23.40 20.07 83.95
C ASN A 8 23.35 21.11 82.83
N GLY A 9 22.39 20.94 81.90
CA GLY A 9 21.70 22.00 81.19
C GLY A 9 22.56 23.10 80.56
N SER A 10 23.28 22.80 79.49
CA SER A 10 23.51 23.71 78.36
C SER A 10 24.23 22.96 77.25
N GLY A 11 23.59 22.83 76.08
CA GLY A 11 24.18 22.14 74.93
C GLY A 11 25.40 22.88 74.41
N PHE A 12 26.52 22.18 74.30
CA PHE A 12 27.71 22.68 73.61
C PHE A 12 27.46 22.62 72.10
N ARG A 13 27.55 23.77 71.42
CA ARG A 13 27.64 23.87 69.96
C ARG A 13 29.12 23.95 69.61
N PHE A 14 29.63 23.01 68.83
CA PHE A 14 30.90 23.18 68.13
C PHE A 14 30.54 23.80 66.77
N ASP A 15 30.78 25.11 66.61
CA ASP A 15 30.49 25.82 65.36
C ASP A 15 31.63 25.70 64.32
N GLU A 16 32.80 25.17 64.70
CA GLU A 16 33.90 24.94 63.75
C GLU A 16 34.88 23.89 64.28
N VAL A 17 35.15 22.85 63.49
CA VAL A 17 36.25 21.90 63.71
C VAL A 17 37.27 22.15 62.61
N THR A 18 38.38 22.81 62.94
CA THR A 18 39.48 22.99 62.00
C THR A 18 40.43 21.80 62.08
N VAL A 19 40.33 20.92 61.08
CA VAL A 19 41.31 19.84 60.88
C VAL A 19 42.54 20.47 60.25
N THR A 20 43.62 20.59 61.03
CA THR A 20 44.85 21.29 60.61
C THR A 20 45.92 20.38 60.05
N ASP A 21 45.72 19.06 60.10
CA ASP A 21 46.61 18.11 59.47
C ASP A 21 45.86 16.82 59.13
N VAL A 22 45.73 16.54 57.83
CA VAL A 22 45.31 15.24 57.32
C VAL A 22 46.45 14.72 56.46
N SER A 23 47.30 13.90 57.06
CA SER A 23 48.35 13.19 56.35
C SER A 23 47.81 11.83 55.90
N PHE A 24 47.57 11.66 54.60
CA PHE A 24 47.34 10.35 54.00
C PHE A 24 48.69 9.73 53.63
N PRO A 25 49.08 8.59 54.22
CA PRO A 25 50.33 7.94 53.86
C PRO A 25 50.15 7.14 52.57
N GLY A 26 50.80 7.61 51.51
CA GLY A 26 51.29 6.77 50.41
C GLY A 26 50.32 6.56 49.25
N ASP A 27 50.82 6.87 48.05
CA ASP A 27 50.41 6.24 46.80
C ASP A 27 50.18 4.74 47.01
N ASP A 28 48.97 4.26 46.71
CA ASP A 28 48.59 2.85 46.74
C ASP A 28 49.09 2.08 45.51
N GLY A 29 49.94 2.70 44.68
CA GLY A 29 50.52 2.06 43.50
C GLY A 29 49.51 1.74 42.41
N GLN A 30 48.27 2.23 42.53
CA GLN A 30 47.39 2.35 41.38
C GLN A 30 47.88 3.57 40.62
N SER A 31 48.31 3.35 39.38
CA SER A 31 48.51 4.43 38.43
C SER A 31 47.17 5.17 38.33
N ASP A 32 47.00 6.24 39.11
CA ASP A 32 45.82 7.12 39.11
C ASP A 32 45.84 8.03 37.88
N THR A 33 46.29 7.45 36.76
CA THR A 33 46.04 7.89 35.41
C THR A 33 44.79 7.17 34.99
N CYS A 34 43.71 7.90 34.71
CA CYS A 34 42.65 7.42 33.84
C CYS A 34 43.33 6.98 32.54
N THR A 35 43.67 5.70 32.45
CA THR A 35 44.23 5.13 31.22
C THR A 35 43.03 5.09 30.30
N PRO A 36 43.01 5.89 29.22
CA PRO A 36 41.89 5.89 28.31
C PRO A 36 41.71 4.47 27.76
N GLU A 37 40.47 4.08 27.51
CA GLU A 37 40.10 2.76 26.98
C GLU A 37 40.80 2.49 25.64
N CYS A 38 41.00 3.55 24.86
CA CYS A 38 41.67 3.55 23.56
C CYS A 38 42.49 4.83 23.39
N ALA A 39 43.53 4.76 22.56
CA ALA A 39 44.27 5.92 22.05
C ALA A 39 44.06 6.12 20.55
N ILE A 40 43.67 5.07 19.83
CA ILE A 40 43.42 5.03 18.39
C ILE A 40 42.22 4.12 18.09
N ASP A 41 41.62 4.26 16.91
CA ASP A 41 40.42 3.53 16.51
C ASP A 41 40.65 2.01 16.48
N GLU A 42 41.85 1.55 16.08
CA GLU A 42 42.18 0.12 16.00
C GLU A 42 42.24 -0.58 17.36
N GLU A 43 42.30 0.16 18.47
CA GLU A 43 42.23 -0.40 19.81
C GLU A 43 40.78 -0.67 20.26
N CYS A 44 39.79 -0.16 19.52
CA CYS A 44 38.39 -0.35 19.83
C CYS A 44 37.79 -1.62 19.24
N ASP A 45 38.33 -2.12 18.13
CA ASP A 45 37.82 -3.28 17.38
C ASP A 45 37.49 -4.48 18.30
N ASP A 46 36.20 -4.61 18.60
CA ASP A 46 35.62 -5.65 19.44
C ASP A 46 35.30 -6.94 18.67
N GLY A 47 35.58 -6.95 17.36
CA GLY A 47 35.37 -8.06 16.45
C GLY A 47 33.90 -8.30 16.10
N PHE A 48 32.99 -7.37 16.42
CA PHE A 48 31.63 -7.37 15.91
C PHE A 48 31.54 -6.53 14.64
N PHE A 49 30.88 -7.07 13.63
CA PHE A 49 30.66 -6.38 12.38
C PHE A 49 29.41 -5.49 12.47
N CYS A 50 28.32 -5.95 13.08
CA CYS A 50 27.01 -5.28 12.95
C CYS A 50 26.84 -4.00 13.78
N ASN A 51 27.70 -3.76 14.78
CA ASN A 51 27.77 -2.47 15.49
C ASN A 51 28.57 -1.41 14.70
N GLY A 52 29.18 -1.79 13.57
CA GLY A 52 29.89 -0.91 12.67
C GLY A 52 31.29 -0.52 13.15
N ALA A 53 32.10 0.00 12.22
CA ALA A 53 33.50 0.37 12.50
C ALA A 53 33.61 1.36 13.67
N GLU A 54 34.25 0.89 14.74
CA GLU A 54 34.35 1.60 16.00
C GLU A 54 35.41 2.70 15.95
N THR A 55 35.16 3.79 16.68
CA THR A 55 36.08 4.93 16.75
C THR A 55 36.42 5.29 18.18
N CYS A 56 37.69 5.63 18.39
CA CYS A 56 38.20 6.09 19.66
C CYS A 56 37.94 7.59 19.82
N ASN A 57 36.89 7.94 20.56
CA ASN A 57 36.55 9.34 20.81
C ASN A 57 36.90 9.73 22.26
N ALA A 58 37.87 10.62 22.41
CA ALA A 58 38.31 11.15 23.70
C ALA A 58 38.69 10.08 24.74
N GLY A 59 39.20 8.93 24.28
CA GLY A 59 39.63 7.83 25.14
C GLY A 59 38.54 6.84 25.53
N THR A 60 37.43 6.81 24.79
CA THR A 60 36.32 5.86 24.93
C THR A 60 35.97 5.30 23.55
N CYS A 61 35.74 3.99 23.49
CA CYS A 61 35.33 3.34 22.25
C CYS A 61 33.85 3.60 21.98
N GLN A 62 33.55 4.06 20.77
CA GLN A 62 32.19 4.26 20.31
C GLN A 62 31.93 3.36 19.11
N ALA A 63 30.85 2.57 19.21
CA ALA A 63 30.33 1.80 18.09
C ALA A 63 30.10 2.69 16.87
N GLY A 64 30.31 2.10 15.69
CA GLY A 64 30.12 2.76 14.41
C GLY A 64 28.66 2.97 14.03
N SER A 65 28.45 3.27 12.74
CA SER A 65 27.12 3.31 12.13
C SER A 65 26.73 1.91 11.67
N ASP A 66 25.43 1.61 11.67
CA ASP A 66 24.90 0.36 11.09
C ASP A 66 25.47 0.13 9.67
N PRO A 67 26.27 -0.93 9.48
CA PRO A 67 26.88 -1.24 8.19
C PRO A 67 25.92 -1.91 7.22
N CYS A 68 24.72 -2.31 7.66
CA CYS A 68 23.71 -2.99 6.86
C CYS A 68 22.36 -2.23 6.80
N PRO A 69 22.31 -0.99 6.28
CA PRO A 69 21.05 -0.25 6.18
C PRO A 69 20.04 -1.00 5.31
N GLY A 70 18.90 -1.38 5.90
CA GLY A 70 17.82 -2.12 5.21
C GLY A 70 18.14 -3.59 4.92
N GLN A 71 19.09 -4.18 5.66
CA GLN A 71 19.48 -5.58 5.52
C GLN A 71 19.60 -6.24 6.90
N GLY A 72 19.54 -7.56 6.93
CA GLY A 72 19.88 -8.35 8.10
C GLY A 72 21.40 -8.34 8.28
N CYS A 73 21.87 -8.51 9.50
CA CYS A 73 23.30 -8.55 9.78
C CYS A 73 23.71 -9.87 10.43
N ASP A 74 24.61 -10.60 9.77
CA ASP A 74 25.18 -11.87 10.26
C ASP A 74 26.56 -11.61 10.87
N GLU A 75 26.60 -11.48 12.21
CA GLU A 75 27.84 -11.35 13.00
C GLU A 75 28.79 -12.54 12.88
N GLY A 76 28.28 -13.73 12.55
CA GLY A 76 29.13 -14.92 12.40
C GLY A 76 29.87 -14.98 11.07
N GLY A 77 29.37 -14.23 10.08
CA GLY A 77 29.87 -14.19 8.71
C GLY A 77 30.47 -12.85 8.29
N ASP A 78 30.44 -11.83 9.16
CA ASP A 78 30.82 -10.44 8.88
C ASP A 78 30.21 -9.91 7.58
N VAL A 79 28.92 -10.19 7.38
CA VAL A 79 28.24 -9.91 6.10
C VAL A 79 26.82 -9.41 6.32
N CYS A 80 26.42 -8.43 5.51
CA CYS A 80 25.03 -8.06 5.38
C CYS A 80 24.30 -9.15 4.59
N VAL A 81 23.26 -9.71 5.19
CA VAL A 81 22.38 -10.67 4.54
C VAL A 81 21.10 -9.94 4.17
N PRO A 82 20.41 -10.31 3.08
CA PRO A 82 19.02 -9.89 2.91
C PRO A 82 18.26 -10.15 4.21
N LEU A 83 17.47 -9.17 4.69
CA LEU A 83 16.49 -9.38 5.77
C LEU A 83 15.59 -10.50 5.24
N ALA A 84 15.94 -11.74 5.59
CA ALA A 84 15.53 -12.81 4.70
C ALA A 84 14.03 -12.92 4.75
N CYS A 85 13.39 -12.97 5.92
CA CYS A 85 11.96 -12.76 6.08
C CYS A 85 11.74 -12.30 7.52
N ASP A 86 11.31 -11.06 7.74
CA ASP A 86 11.18 -10.51 9.10
C ASP A 86 9.77 -10.72 9.72
N ASN A 87 8.83 -11.27 8.93
CA ASN A 87 7.45 -11.58 9.31
C ASN A 87 6.66 -10.34 9.75
N ASP A 88 6.98 -9.16 9.20
CA ASP A 88 6.22 -7.93 9.45
C ASP A 88 4.91 -7.84 8.64
N GLY A 89 4.74 -8.74 7.66
CA GLY A 89 3.56 -8.84 6.82
C GLY A 89 3.61 -7.98 5.55
N THR A 90 4.78 -7.45 5.19
CA THR A 90 5.04 -6.69 3.97
C THR A 90 6.11 -7.41 3.16
N CYS A 91 5.87 -7.64 1.86
CA CYS A 91 6.88 -8.27 1.01
C CYS A 91 7.92 -7.24 0.55
N ASP A 92 9.07 -7.22 1.22
CA ASP A 92 10.11 -6.21 1.06
C ASP A 92 11.13 -6.54 -0.04
N ALA A 93 11.93 -5.52 -0.41
CA ALA A 93 12.97 -5.67 -1.42
C ALA A 93 14.02 -6.73 -1.04
N GLY A 94 14.03 -7.84 -1.77
CA GLY A 94 14.93 -8.97 -1.52
C GLY A 94 14.25 -10.18 -0.90
N GLU A 95 12.96 -10.07 -0.59
CA GLU A 95 12.10 -11.18 -0.21
C GLU A 95 11.45 -11.83 -1.44
N ASP A 96 11.08 -13.11 -1.29
CA ASP A 96 10.46 -13.91 -2.34
C ASP A 96 9.53 -14.94 -1.67
N CYS A 97 8.34 -15.15 -2.22
CA CYS A 97 7.30 -16.00 -1.65
C CYS A 97 7.72 -17.45 -1.38
N LEU A 98 8.73 -17.98 -2.09
CA LEU A 98 9.23 -19.34 -1.91
C LEU A 98 10.17 -19.44 -0.71
N THR A 99 10.88 -18.36 -0.42
CA THR A 99 11.75 -18.24 0.76
C THR A 99 11.03 -17.64 1.96
N CYS A 100 10.02 -16.81 1.72
CA CYS A 100 9.39 -15.90 2.70
C CYS A 100 7.87 -15.86 2.62
N PRO A 101 7.21 -17.01 2.85
CA PRO A 101 5.75 -17.09 2.82
C PRO A 101 5.07 -16.38 4.01
N GLY A 102 5.85 -15.84 4.96
CA GLY A 102 5.35 -15.03 6.08
C GLY A 102 5.01 -13.59 5.66
N ASP A 103 5.73 -13.08 4.65
CA ASP A 103 5.70 -11.69 4.21
C ASP A 103 5.17 -11.57 2.78
N CYS A 104 5.61 -12.48 1.91
CA CYS A 104 5.25 -12.51 0.50
C CYS A 104 4.15 -13.52 0.23
N ILE A 105 3.02 -13.04 -0.31
CA ILE A 105 1.92 -13.91 -0.67
C ILE A 105 2.30 -14.82 -1.83
N SER A 106 1.75 -16.03 -1.81
CA SER A 106 1.79 -16.95 -2.94
C SER A 106 0.51 -17.74 -3.03
N GLY A 107 0.25 -18.29 -4.21
CA GLY A 107 -0.86 -19.17 -4.37
C GLY A 107 -1.16 -19.47 -5.82
N SER A 108 -2.41 -19.85 -6.03
CA SER A 108 -2.93 -20.15 -7.35
C SER A 108 -4.36 -19.68 -7.43
N THR A 109 -4.68 -18.83 -8.40
CA THR A 109 -6.05 -18.48 -8.75
C THR A 109 -6.58 -19.43 -9.82
N ALA A 110 -7.90 -19.61 -9.88
CA ALA A 110 -8.50 -20.37 -10.97
C ALA A 110 -8.23 -19.64 -12.29
N GLY A 111 -7.82 -20.37 -13.33
CA GLY A 111 -7.65 -19.81 -14.66
C GLY A 111 -8.98 -19.44 -15.33
N ALA A 112 -10.07 -20.05 -14.87
CA ALA A 112 -11.42 -19.71 -15.29
C ALA A 112 -11.94 -18.48 -14.54
N ALA A 113 -12.42 -17.50 -15.29
CA ALA A 113 -12.86 -16.23 -14.72
C ALA A 113 -13.80 -15.46 -15.66
N CYS A 114 -14.93 -15.07 -15.11
CA CYS A 114 -15.91 -14.31 -15.86
C CYS A 114 -15.43 -12.91 -16.28
N GLY A 115 -15.78 -12.51 -17.50
CA GLY A 115 -15.35 -11.30 -18.18
C GLY A 115 -14.05 -11.44 -18.99
N ASN A 116 -13.43 -12.62 -19.07
CA ASN A 116 -12.14 -12.80 -19.76
C ASN A 116 -12.30 -13.09 -21.28
N GLY A 117 -13.54 -13.23 -21.77
CA GLY A 117 -13.87 -13.51 -23.17
C GLY A 117 -13.89 -14.98 -23.57
N LEU A 118 -13.69 -15.91 -22.63
CA LEU A 118 -13.71 -17.35 -22.84
C LEU A 118 -14.70 -18.01 -21.87
N CYS A 119 -15.69 -18.74 -22.39
CA CYS A 119 -16.58 -19.54 -21.55
C CYS A 119 -15.88 -20.84 -21.14
N GLU A 120 -15.46 -20.93 -19.88
CA GLU A 120 -14.78 -22.11 -19.32
C GLU A 120 -15.76 -23.16 -18.78
N ALA A 121 -16.52 -23.80 -19.68
CA ALA A 121 -17.48 -24.84 -19.32
C ALA A 121 -16.83 -26.04 -18.58
N GLY A 122 -15.53 -26.27 -18.77
CA GLY A 122 -14.75 -27.28 -18.04
C GLY A 122 -14.57 -26.99 -16.55
N ASP A 123 -14.65 -25.72 -16.16
CA ASP A 123 -14.48 -25.22 -14.79
C ASP A 123 -15.79 -24.76 -14.14
N GLY A 124 -16.92 -25.00 -14.81
CA GLY A 124 -18.26 -24.73 -14.27
C GLY A 124 -18.87 -23.40 -14.72
N GLU A 125 -18.32 -22.73 -15.72
CA GLU A 125 -18.96 -21.54 -16.26
C GLU A 125 -20.14 -21.86 -17.18
N ASP A 126 -21.18 -21.04 -17.08
CA ASP A 126 -22.36 -21.12 -17.93
C ASP A 126 -23.03 -19.76 -18.12
N CYS A 127 -24.00 -19.67 -19.03
CA CYS A 127 -24.66 -18.41 -19.37
C CYS A 127 -25.50 -17.75 -18.24
N VAL A 128 -25.67 -18.42 -17.10
CA VAL A 128 -26.32 -17.92 -15.89
C VAL A 128 -25.28 -17.48 -14.87
N SER A 129 -24.24 -18.29 -14.64
CA SER A 129 -23.14 -17.99 -13.70
C SER A 129 -22.15 -16.97 -14.27
N CYS A 130 -21.84 -17.06 -15.56
CA CYS A 130 -20.99 -16.15 -16.31
C CYS A 130 -21.59 -15.74 -17.67
N PRO A 131 -22.62 -14.87 -17.70
CA PRO A 131 -23.21 -14.38 -18.94
C PRO A 131 -22.29 -13.46 -19.76
N ALA A 132 -21.18 -12.98 -19.19
CA ALA A 132 -20.22 -12.13 -19.90
C ALA A 132 -19.48 -12.92 -20.99
N ASP A 133 -19.13 -14.18 -20.71
CA ASP A 133 -18.34 -15.02 -21.61
C ASP A 133 -19.12 -16.21 -22.17
N CYS A 134 -20.10 -16.71 -21.42
CA CYS A 134 -20.93 -17.82 -21.86
C CYS A 134 -22.20 -17.32 -22.57
N ASN A 135 -22.25 -17.53 -23.88
CA ASN A 135 -23.40 -17.15 -24.68
C ASN A 135 -24.68 -17.87 -24.19
N GLY A 136 -25.78 -17.13 -24.10
CA GLY A 136 -27.06 -17.76 -23.77
C GLY A 136 -28.23 -16.82 -23.88
N ARG A 137 -29.42 -17.43 -23.86
CA ARG A 137 -30.69 -16.72 -23.89
C ARG A 137 -31.69 -17.40 -22.97
N GLN A 138 -31.82 -16.89 -21.76
CA GLN A 138 -32.74 -17.45 -20.75
C GLN A 138 -34.18 -16.89 -20.84
N GLY A 139 -34.39 -15.82 -21.62
CA GLY A 139 -35.69 -15.16 -21.79
C GLY A 139 -36.35 -15.34 -23.17
N GLY A 140 -37.68 -15.20 -23.24
CA GLY A 140 -38.46 -15.24 -24.49
C GLY A 140 -39.11 -16.60 -24.78
N LYS A 141 -39.36 -16.94 -26.05
CA LYS A 141 -40.01 -18.23 -26.42
C LYS A 141 -39.13 -19.42 -25.99
N PRO A 142 -39.67 -20.45 -25.30
CA PRO A 142 -38.89 -21.60 -24.82
C PRO A 142 -38.05 -22.30 -25.91
N SER A 143 -38.55 -22.35 -27.14
CA SER A 143 -37.86 -22.93 -28.30
C SER A 143 -36.58 -22.21 -28.72
N ASN A 144 -36.40 -20.96 -28.30
CA ASN A 144 -35.26 -20.11 -28.66
C ASN A 144 -34.27 -19.94 -27.50
N ARG A 145 -34.55 -20.56 -26.35
CA ARG A 145 -33.68 -20.50 -25.18
C ARG A 145 -32.55 -21.51 -25.32
N PHE A 146 -31.37 -21.13 -24.88
CA PHE A 146 -30.19 -21.99 -24.80
C PHE A 146 -29.21 -21.43 -23.78
N CYS A 147 -28.37 -22.29 -23.23
CA CYS A 147 -27.28 -21.89 -22.34
C CYS A 147 -26.01 -22.62 -22.75
N CYS A 148 -24.98 -21.89 -23.17
CA CYS A 148 -23.66 -22.47 -23.34
C CYS A 148 -23.00 -22.59 -21.97
N GLY A 149 -22.27 -23.69 -21.74
CA GLY A 149 -21.55 -23.89 -20.48
C GLY A 149 -21.59 -25.32 -19.98
N ASP A 150 -21.47 -25.44 -18.66
CA ASP A 150 -21.37 -26.67 -17.88
C ASP A 150 -22.64 -27.54 -17.87
N GLY A 151 -23.81 -26.95 -18.14
CA GLY A 151 -25.09 -27.66 -18.09
C GLY A 151 -26.20 -26.94 -17.32
N ASP A 152 -25.94 -25.80 -16.69
CA ASP A 152 -26.96 -25.05 -15.97
C ASP A 152 -27.88 -24.20 -16.89
N GLY A 153 -28.92 -23.63 -16.28
CA GLY A 153 -29.94 -22.84 -16.98
C GLY A 153 -30.93 -23.65 -17.82
N GLN A 154 -31.64 -22.98 -18.73
CA GLN A 154 -32.66 -23.58 -19.57
C GLN A 154 -32.13 -23.95 -20.95
N ASN A 155 -32.42 -25.18 -21.37
CA ASN A 155 -31.90 -25.81 -22.59
C ASN A 155 -30.37 -25.71 -22.67
N PRO A 156 -29.65 -26.31 -21.71
CA PRO A 156 -28.19 -26.31 -21.73
C PRO A 156 -27.66 -27.00 -22.99
N VAL A 157 -26.58 -26.43 -23.53
CA VAL A 157 -25.84 -26.95 -24.67
C VAL A 157 -24.35 -26.85 -24.35
N THR A 158 -23.58 -27.81 -24.86
CA THR A 158 -22.13 -27.83 -24.67
C THR A 158 -21.44 -26.85 -25.63
N CYS A 159 -20.15 -26.56 -25.42
CA CYS A 159 -19.35 -25.75 -26.34
C CYS A 159 -19.28 -26.28 -27.79
N ALA A 160 -19.67 -27.53 -28.03
CA ALA A 160 -19.77 -28.08 -29.38
C ALA A 160 -20.91 -27.44 -30.20
N ASP A 161 -21.89 -26.79 -29.55
CA ASP A 161 -22.91 -26.03 -30.25
C ASP A 161 -22.30 -24.76 -30.85
N SER A 162 -22.46 -24.58 -32.16
CA SER A 162 -21.92 -23.42 -32.90
C SER A 162 -22.36 -22.06 -32.35
N ARG A 163 -23.48 -22.00 -31.61
CA ARG A 163 -23.93 -20.75 -30.99
C ARG A 163 -22.96 -20.28 -29.90
N CYS A 164 -22.30 -21.21 -29.22
CA CYS A 164 -21.36 -20.94 -28.14
C CYS A 164 -20.02 -20.36 -28.61
N THR A 165 -19.75 -20.42 -29.92
CA THR A 165 -18.52 -19.89 -30.54
C THR A 165 -18.84 -18.86 -31.64
N SER A 166 -20.04 -18.28 -31.59
CA SER A 166 -20.53 -17.31 -32.58
C SER A 166 -20.80 -15.96 -31.94
N GLY A 167 -20.70 -14.87 -32.71
CA GLY A 167 -21.05 -13.53 -32.23
C GLY A 167 -20.05 -12.90 -31.27
N GLY A 168 -18.79 -13.35 -31.28
CA GLY A 168 -17.71 -12.84 -30.42
C GLY A 168 -17.40 -13.70 -29.19
N PHE A 169 -18.20 -14.73 -28.94
CA PHE A 169 -17.98 -15.67 -27.85
C PHE A 169 -17.00 -16.78 -28.24
N THR A 170 -16.21 -17.23 -27.27
CA THR A 170 -15.36 -18.43 -27.34
C THR A 170 -15.77 -19.37 -26.21
N CYS A 171 -15.64 -20.69 -26.38
CA CYS A 171 -16.09 -21.67 -25.37
C CYS A 171 -15.17 -22.89 -25.39
N THR A 172 -14.77 -23.36 -24.22
CA THR A 172 -13.95 -24.57 -24.04
C THR A 172 -14.55 -25.49 -23.00
N THR A 173 -14.41 -26.80 -23.20
CA THR A 173 -14.71 -27.82 -22.18
C THR A 173 -13.45 -28.29 -21.45
N ASP A 174 -12.28 -27.85 -21.92
CA ASP A 174 -11.00 -28.19 -21.30
C ASP A 174 -10.79 -27.23 -20.12
N PRO A 175 -10.61 -27.76 -18.89
CA PRO A 175 -10.33 -26.94 -17.71
C PRO A 175 -9.11 -26.06 -17.92
N GLN A 176 -9.20 -24.79 -17.55
CA GLN A 176 -8.08 -23.86 -17.63
C GLN A 176 -7.11 -24.12 -16.47
N PRO A 177 -5.80 -24.20 -16.75
CA PRO A 177 -4.82 -24.37 -15.70
C PRO A 177 -4.90 -23.16 -14.74
N PRO A 178 -4.69 -23.39 -13.43
CA PRO A 178 -4.64 -22.28 -12.50
C PRO A 178 -3.47 -21.35 -12.84
N VAL A 179 -3.66 -20.06 -12.56
CA VAL A 179 -2.59 -19.07 -12.62
C VAL A 179 -1.90 -19.09 -11.27
N ASN A 180 -0.64 -19.51 -11.24
CA ASN A 180 0.17 -19.40 -10.02
C ASN A 180 0.69 -17.98 -9.91
N TYR A 181 0.87 -17.51 -8.70
CA TYR A 181 1.41 -16.18 -8.41
C TYR A 181 2.36 -16.29 -7.22
N CYS A 182 3.41 -15.47 -7.23
CA CYS A 182 4.47 -15.44 -6.25
C CYS A 182 5.01 -14.02 -6.12
N CYS A 183 4.70 -13.39 -4.99
CA CYS A 183 5.26 -12.08 -4.73
C CYS A 183 6.78 -12.15 -4.53
N GLY A 184 7.52 -11.31 -5.26
CA GLY A 184 8.98 -11.27 -5.37
C GLY A 184 9.53 -11.91 -6.67
N ASP A 185 8.70 -12.38 -7.59
CA ASP A 185 9.14 -13.05 -8.83
C ASP A 185 9.30 -12.11 -10.05
N ALA A 186 9.07 -10.81 -9.83
CA ALA A 186 9.09 -9.73 -10.81
C ALA A 186 7.92 -9.71 -11.82
N THR A 187 6.83 -10.43 -11.54
CA THR A 187 5.63 -10.45 -12.40
C THR A 187 4.37 -10.23 -11.59
N CYS A 188 3.68 -9.10 -11.79
CA CYS A 188 2.37 -8.86 -11.17
C CYS A 188 1.28 -9.76 -11.78
N GLU A 189 0.95 -10.89 -11.14
CA GLU A 189 -0.03 -11.85 -11.65
C GLU A 189 -0.96 -12.49 -10.59
N GLY A 190 -2.00 -13.17 -11.07
CA GLY A 190 -2.93 -13.90 -10.21
C GLY A 190 -3.67 -13.01 -9.21
N ALA A 191 -3.37 -13.16 -7.92
CA ALA A 191 -3.98 -12.39 -6.84
C ALA A 191 -3.08 -11.27 -6.30
N GLU A 192 -1.94 -11.04 -6.94
CA GLU A 192 -1.06 -9.93 -6.60
C GLU A 192 -1.69 -8.59 -7.00
N ASP A 193 -1.55 -7.62 -6.11
CA ASP A 193 -1.90 -6.24 -6.34
C ASP A 193 -0.92 -5.31 -5.61
N SER A 194 -1.02 -4.02 -5.88
CA SER A 194 -0.14 -3.03 -5.27
C SER A 194 -0.27 -2.88 -3.75
N PHE A 195 -1.26 -3.53 -3.10
CA PHE A 195 -1.42 -3.49 -1.64
C PHE A 195 -0.89 -4.74 -0.94
N ASN A 196 -0.81 -5.86 -1.64
CA ASN A 196 -0.36 -7.14 -1.09
C ASN A 196 0.96 -7.65 -1.70
N CYS A 197 1.42 -7.00 -2.78
CA CYS A 197 2.63 -7.32 -3.49
C CYS A 197 3.19 -6.10 -4.25
N GLU A 198 3.55 -5.04 -3.52
CA GLU A 198 4.11 -3.82 -4.12
C GLU A 198 5.39 -4.08 -4.93
N ILE A 199 6.22 -5.05 -4.51
CA ILE A 199 7.49 -5.34 -5.18
C ILE A 199 7.32 -5.73 -6.67
N ASP A 200 6.24 -6.42 -7.02
CA ASP A 200 5.98 -6.85 -8.41
C ASP A 200 4.93 -5.97 -9.11
N CYS A 201 3.92 -5.50 -8.38
CA CYS A 201 2.82 -4.69 -8.94
C CYS A 201 3.09 -3.18 -8.91
N GLY A 202 4.17 -2.76 -8.25
CA GLY A 202 4.47 -1.36 -7.98
C GLY A 202 3.61 -0.77 -6.86
N PRO A 203 3.96 0.46 -6.43
CA PRO A 203 3.24 1.15 -5.36
C PRO A 203 1.77 1.32 -5.73
N PRO A 204 0.86 1.32 -4.74
CA PRO A 204 -0.54 1.52 -5.02
C PRO A 204 -0.73 2.93 -5.59
N PRO A 205 -1.64 3.11 -6.56
CA PRO A 205 -1.95 4.43 -7.14
C PRO A 205 -2.72 5.34 -6.16
N CYS A 206 -2.75 4.96 -4.88
CA CYS A 206 -3.22 5.74 -3.75
C CYS A 206 -2.66 5.12 -2.45
N GLY A 207 -2.35 5.94 -1.47
CA GLY A 207 -1.88 5.62 -0.13
C GLY A 207 -0.40 5.86 0.13
N ASP A 208 0.35 6.50 -0.77
CA ASP A 208 1.79 6.74 -0.62
C ASP A 208 2.13 8.07 0.10
N ALA A 209 1.09 8.79 0.55
CA ALA A 209 1.15 10.11 1.16
C ALA A 209 1.62 11.24 0.23
N PHE A 210 1.69 11.00 -1.08
CA PHE A 210 1.88 12.01 -2.11
C PHE A 210 0.64 12.07 -2.99
N CYS A 211 0.25 13.27 -3.40
CA CYS A 211 -0.80 13.43 -4.41
C CYS A 211 -0.11 13.58 -5.77
N ASP A 212 -0.15 12.54 -6.58
CA ASP A 212 0.53 12.50 -7.88
C ASP A 212 -0.38 12.97 -9.03
N PRO A 213 -0.30 14.24 -9.49
CA PRO A 213 -1.28 14.83 -10.42
C PRO A 213 -1.30 14.21 -11.84
N ALA A 214 -0.42 13.25 -12.12
CA ALA A 214 -0.43 12.50 -13.38
C ALA A 214 -1.36 11.28 -13.33
N THR A 215 -1.64 10.75 -12.13
CA THR A 215 -2.36 9.48 -11.90
C THR A 215 -3.46 9.62 -10.85
N GLU A 216 -3.42 10.68 -10.05
CA GLU A 216 -4.25 10.90 -8.88
C GLU A 216 -4.87 12.30 -8.87
N ASP A 217 -6.09 12.36 -8.33
CA ASP A 217 -6.78 13.59 -7.97
C ASP A 217 -7.67 13.34 -6.73
N GLN A 218 -8.40 14.36 -6.29
CA GLN A 218 -9.26 14.25 -5.10
C GLN A 218 -10.42 13.25 -5.28
N CYS A 219 -10.77 12.87 -6.52
CA CYS A 219 -11.81 11.90 -6.83
C CYS A 219 -11.28 10.48 -6.92
N SER A 220 -10.08 10.29 -7.45
CA SER A 220 -9.44 8.97 -7.59
C SER A 220 -8.64 8.56 -6.35
N CYS A 221 -8.10 9.52 -5.60
CA CYS A 221 -7.22 9.32 -4.45
C CYS A 221 -7.49 10.36 -3.33
N ALA A 222 -8.66 10.29 -2.69
CA ALA A 222 -8.97 11.20 -1.57
C ALA A 222 -8.04 11.00 -0.34
N VAL A 223 -7.36 9.86 -0.26
CA VAL A 223 -6.44 9.53 0.84
C VAL A 223 -5.24 10.47 0.85
N ASP A 224 -4.61 10.70 -0.31
CA ASP A 224 -3.42 11.55 -0.40
C ASP A 224 -3.70 12.94 -0.97
N CYS A 225 -4.59 13.04 -1.96
CA CYS A 225 -5.00 14.33 -2.54
C CYS A 225 -5.99 15.10 -1.67
N GLY A 226 -6.50 14.46 -0.60
CA GLY A 226 -7.50 15.01 0.30
C GLY A 226 -8.93 14.82 -0.21
N ALA A 227 -9.88 14.90 0.71
CA ALA A 227 -11.29 14.79 0.37
C ALA A 227 -11.70 15.93 -0.58
N PRO A 228 -12.46 15.62 -1.64
CA PRO A 228 -12.97 16.61 -2.57
C PRO A 228 -13.92 17.57 -1.86
N ALA A 229 -14.23 18.70 -2.51
CA ALA A 229 -15.27 19.58 -2.03
C ALA A 229 -16.59 18.82 -1.92
N ALA A 230 -17.48 19.23 -1.01
CA ALA A 230 -18.78 18.58 -0.88
C ALA A 230 -19.78 18.98 -1.98
N ASN A 231 -19.50 20.08 -2.68
CA ASN A 231 -20.30 20.66 -3.75
C ASN A 231 -19.36 21.44 -4.70
N GLU A 232 -19.61 21.35 -5.99
CA GLU A 232 -18.92 22.10 -7.04
C GLU A 232 -19.42 23.56 -7.09
N VAL A 233 -18.74 24.47 -6.39
CA VAL A 233 -19.13 25.89 -6.34
C VAL A 233 -17.99 26.80 -6.82
N GLY A 234 -18.23 27.52 -7.91
CA GLY A 234 -17.32 28.55 -8.44
C GLY A 234 -16.23 28.04 -9.39
N LEU A 235 -16.21 26.74 -9.69
CA LEU A 235 -15.35 26.10 -10.70
C LEU A 235 -16.15 25.46 -11.85
N CYS A 236 -17.40 25.89 -12.02
CA CYS A 236 -18.41 25.30 -12.90
C CYS A 236 -18.18 25.39 -14.43
N THR A 237 -16.94 25.61 -14.90
CA THR A 237 -16.62 25.69 -16.33
C THR A 237 -15.20 25.18 -16.68
N ASP A 238 -14.52 24.52 -15.74
CA ASP A 238 -13.14 24.07 -15.93
C ASP A 238 -13.02 22.65 -16.51
N GLY A 239 -14.15 21.94 -16.66
CA GLY A 239 -14.20 20.61 -17.26
C GLY A 239 -13.87 19.48 -16.31
N VAL A 240 -13.75 19.76 -15.01
CA VAL A 240 -13.36 18.82 -13.96
C VAL A 240 -14.53 18.59 -13.01
N ASP A 241 -14.67 17.36 -12.52
CA ASP A 241 -15.60 17.04 -11.44
C ASP A 241 -14.95 17.41 -10.10
N ASN A 242 -15.30 18.58 -9.55
CA ASN A 242 -14.61 19.14 -8.38
C ASN A 242 -15.15 18.64 -7.01
N ASP A 243 -16.28 17.92 -7.01
CA ASP A 243 -16.89 17.31 -5.82
C ASP A 243 -17.11 15.78 -5.92
N CYS A 244 -16.76 15.21 -7.07
CA CYS A 244 -16.68 13.78 -7.35
C CYS A 244 -18.04 13.08 -7.34
N ASP A 245 -19.10 13.77 -7.75
CA ASP A 245 -20.47 13.24 -7.82
C ASP A 245 -20.85 12.69 -9.21
N LEU A 246 -19.90 12.74 -10.16
CA LEU A 246 -19.99 12.35 -11.58
C LEU A 246 -20.73 13.35 -12.48
N ALA A 247 -21.22 14.45 -11.93
CA ALA A 247 -21.57 15.63 -12.70
C ALA A 247 -20.34 16.53 -12.87
N VAL A 248 -20.34 17.31 -13.93
CA VAL A 248 -19.18 18.15 -14.29
C VAL A 248 -19.72 19.50 -14.72
N ASP A 249 -19.18 20.57 -14.16
CA ASP A 249 -19.48 21.94 -14.53
C ASP A 249 -21.00 22.18 -14.55
N CYS A 250 -21.49 22.92 -15.53
CA CYS A 250 -22.91 23.18 -15.71
C CYS A 250 -23.77 21.95 -16.01
N ALA A 251 -23.18 20.79 -16.32
CA ALA A 251 -23.97 19.55 -16.37
C ALA A 251 -24.42 19.14 -14.96
N ASP A 252 -23.70 19.59 -13.94
CA ASP A 252 -24.16 19.61 -12.56
C ASP A 252 -25.16 20.74 -12.32
N THR A 253 -26.43 20.41 -12.41
CA THR A 253 -27.50 21.36 -12.08
C THR A 253 -27.78 21.48 -10.58
N ALA A 254 -27.25 20.58 -9.76
CA ALA A 254 -27.41 20.62 -8.32
C ALA A 254 -26.46 21.65 -7.70
N ASP A 255 -25.20 21.64 -8.13
CA ASP A 255 -24.15 22.46 -7.53
C ASP A 255 -23.84 23.70 -8.37
N CYS A 256 -23.81 23.56 -9.70
CA CYS A 256 -23.54 24.66 -10.63
C CYS A 256 -24.80 25.33 -11.22
N GLY A 257 -26.00 24.86 -10.88
CA GLY A 257 -27.26 25.34 -11.48
C GLY A 257 -27.61 26.82 -11.22
N LEU A 258 -26.96 27.45 -10.23
CA LEU A 258 -27.11 28.88 -9.93
C LEU A 258 -25.89 29.72 -10.36
N ASP A 259 -24.85 29.08 -10.91
CA ASP A 259 -23.65 29.76 -11.32
C ASP A 259 -23.94 30.66 -12.54
N PRO A 260 -23.60 31.97 -12.49
CA PRO A 260 -23.80 32.89 -13.61
C PRO A 260 -23.07 32.51 -14.90
N ALA A 261 -22.00 31.70 -14.83
CA ALA A 261 -21.28 31.18 -15.97
C ALA A 261 -22.06 30.05 -16.68
N CYS A 262 -22.99 29.39 -15.99
CA CYS A 262 -23.81 28.31 -16.51
C CYS A 262 -25.09 28.79 -17.23
N VAL A 263 -24.91 29.69 -18.19
CA VAL A 263 -25.98 30.11 -19.12
C VAL A 263 -26.16 29.06 -20.23
N CYS A 264 -26.42 27.82 -19.86
CA CYS A 264 -26.63 26.70 -20.78
C CYS A 264 -27.97 26.01 -20.51
N LEU A 265 -28.39 25.19 -21.46
CA LEU A 265 -29.68 24.50 -21.45
C LEU A 265 -29.52 23.13 -20.78
N PRO A 266 -30.41 22.78 -19.84
CA PRO A 266 -30.33 21.51 -19.12
C PRO A 266 -30.69 20.33 -20.03
N LYS A 267 -30.42 19.11 -19.55
CA LYS A 267 -30.81 17.87 -20.21
C LYS A 267 -32.26 17.90 -20.70
N ASN A 268 -32.50 17.46 -21.94
CA ASN A 268 -33.79 17.48 -22.65
C ASN A 268 -34.37 18.85 -23.03
N ALA A 269 -33.72 19.97 -22.74
CA ALA A 269 -34.11 21.27 -23.27
C ALA A 269 -33.89 21.33 -24.80
N SER A 270 -34.69 22.14 -25.48
CA SER A 270 -34.61 22.30 -26.94
C SER A 270 -33.37 23.10 -27.33
N CYS A 271 -32.52 22.53 -28.16
CA CYS A 271 -31.28 23.13 -28.63
C CYS A 271 -31.19 23.12 -30.16
N SER A 272 -30.36 24.02 -30.67
CA SER A 272 -30.00 24.20 -32.07
C SER A 272 -28.49 24.07 -32.30
N ALA A 273 -27.68 24.23 -31.25
CA ALA A 273 -26.24 24.02 -31.27
C ALA A 273 -25.73 23.33 -30.00
N ASN A 274 -24.61 22.63 -30.12
CA ASN A 274 -23.94 21.94 -29.00
C ASN A 274 -23.59 22.87 -27.83
N ALA A 275 -23.11 24.08 -28.15
CA ALA A 275 -22.71 25.08 -27.16
C ALA A 275 -23.89 25.62 -26.32
N GLU A 276 -25.13 25.37 -26.74
CA GLU A 276 -26.30 25.77 -25.96
C GLU A 276 -26.61 24.78 -24.83
N CYS A 277 -26.10 23.55 -24.88
CA CYS A 277 -26.39 22.50 -23.90
C CYS A 277 -25.31 22.45 -22.83
N CYS A 278 -25.70 22.27 -21.58
CA CYS A 278 -24.73 22.10 -20.49
C CYS A 278 -23.86 20.83 -20.66
N SER A 279 -24.40 19.81 -21.32
CA SER A 279 -23.64 18.61 -21.70
C SER A 279 -22.74 18.81 -22.93
N GLY A 280 -22.65 20.02 -23.49
CA GLY A 280 -21.92 20.33 -24.72
C GLY A 280 -22.44 19.60 -25.97
N VAL A 281 -23.57 18.89 -25.87
CA VAL A 281 -24.10 18.02 -26.93
C VAL A 281 -25.58 18.26 -27.14
N CYS A 282 -25.91 18.77 -28.33
CA CYS A 282 -27.27 18.80 -28.84
C CYS A 282 -27.52 17.55 -29.70
N LYS A 283 -28.41 16.66 -29.26
CA LYS A 283 -28.76 15.44 -30.01
C LYS A 283 -29.44 15.81 -31.33
N SER A 284 -29.40 14.90 -32.32
CA SER A 284 -30.01 15.11 -33.64
C SER A 284 -31.53 15.37 -33.63
N ASN A 285 -32.20 15.07 -32.51
CA ASN A 285 -33.62 15.40 -32.29
C ASN A 285 -33.85 16.81 -31.72
N GLY A 286 -32.81 17.65 -31.67
CA GLY A 286 -32.87 19.01 -31.16
C GLY A 286 -33.04 19.11 -29.65
N ARG A 287 -32.53 18.12 -28.89
CA ARG A 287 -32.57 18.12 -27.42
C ARG A 287 -31.19 17.93 -26.79
N CYS A 288 -30.93 18.64 -25.70
CA CYS A 288 -29.68 18.51 -24.97
C CYS A 288 -29.49 17.11 -24.38
N ARG A 289 -28.25 16.61 -24.45
CA ARG A 289 -27.91 15.24 -24.06
C ARG A 289 -28.17 14.97 -22.60
#